data_AF-A0A6L2Q4P0-F1
#
_entry.id   AF-A0A6L2Q4P0-F1
#
_cell.length_a   1.000
_cell.length_b   1.000
_cell.length_c   1.000
_cell.angle_alpha   90.00
_cell.angle_beta   90.00
_cell.angle_gamma   90.00
#
_symmetry.space_group_name_H-M   'P 1'
#
loop_
_entity.id
_entity.type
_entity.pdbx_description
1 polymer ?
#
loop_
_entity_poly.entity_id
_entity_poly.type
_entity_poly.pdbx_seq_one_letter_code
_entity_poly.pdbx_strand_id
1 'polypeptide(L)'
;MKLQNYSQEFMTETQNGFRMGRSCKDPIFCLKLLIEKRREFNLETHLLFIDYEEAFDNIQRQILFNILKPKHILDTLFKAIVDIYTLQNIDKI
;
A
#
# COMPACT_ATOMS: atom_id res chain seq x y z
N MET A 1 -13.11 -2.96 -10.10
CA MET A 1 -12.03 -3.94 -10.42
C MET A 1 -12.24 -5.16 -9.52
N LYS A 2 -12.26 -6.41 -10.02
CA LYS A 2 -12.78 -7.59 -9.28
C LYS A 2 -12.12 -7.85 -7.89
N LEU A 3 -10.88 -7.41 -7.70
CA LEU A 3 -10.14 -7.52 -6.43
C LEU A 3 -10.45 -6.41 -5.43
N GLN A 4 -11.13 -5.34 -5.84
CA GLN A 4 -11.36 -4.15 -5.02
C GLN A 4 -12.20 -4.45 -3.77
N ASN A 5 -13.17 -5.37 -3.89
CA ASN A 5 -14.02 -5.79 -2.77
C ASN A 5 -13.20 -6.53 -1.71
N TYR A 6 -12.25 -7.38 -2.13
CA TYR A 6 -11.34 -8.08 -1.23
C TYR A 6 -10.32 -7.11 -0.63
N SER A 7 -9.71 -6.25 -1.45
CA SER A 7 -8.64 -5.36 -0.97
C SER A 7 -9.14 -4.40 0.10
N GLN A 8 -10.36 -3.90 0.00
CA GLN A 8 -10.90 -2.93 0.97
C GLN A 8 -10.95 -3.49 2.40
N GLU A 9 -11.22 -4.78 2.57
CA GLU A 9 -11.27 -5.45 3.88
C GLU A 9 -9.89 -5.54 4.55
N PHE A 10 -8.81 -5.54 3.77
CA PHE A 10 -7.44 -5.73 4.27
C PHE A 10 -6.63 -4.43 4.39
N MET A 11 -7.11 -3.33 3.79
CA MET A 11 -6.42 -2.05 3.84
C MET A 11 -6.60 -1.40 5.22
N THR A 12 -5.51 -0.88 5.77
CA THR A 12 -5.55 -0.10 7.00
C THR A 12 -6.21 1.26 6.73
N GLU A 13 -6.74 1.88 7.78
CA GLU A 13 -7.35 3.21 7.66
C GLU A 13 -6.34 4.30 7.27
N THR A 14 -5.06 4.08 7.60
CA THR A 14 -3.95 4.95 7.22
C THR A 14 -3.59 4.88 5.73
N GLN A 15 -4.01 3.83 5.01
CA GLN A 15 -3.76 3.69 3.58
C GLN A 15 -4.67 4.61 2.77
N ASN A 16 -4.06 5.66 2.20
CA ASN A 16 -4.76 6.62 1.34
C ASN A 16 -4.54 6.33 -0.15
N GLY A 17 -3.37 5.82 -0.53
CA GLY A 17 -3.03 5.49 -1.92
C GLY A 17 -3.81 4.29 -2.44
N PHE A 18 -4.17 4.32 -3.72
CA PHE A 18 -4.90 3.25 -4.43
C PHE A 18 -6.25 2.86 -3.80
N ARG A 19 -6.86 3.74 -3.00
CA ARG A 19 -8.16 3.53 -2.36
C ARG A 19 -9.20 4.50 -2.92
N MET A 20 -10.32 3.95 -3.37
CA MET A 20 -11.43 4.76 -3.90
C MET A 20 -11.98 5.70 -2.83
N GLY A 21 -12.21 6.96 -3.19
CA GLY A 21 -12.72 7.97 -2.27
C GLY A 21 -11.68 8.54 -1.29
N ARG A 22 -10.40 8.14 -1.37
CA ARG A 22 -9.31 8.75 -0.62
C ARG A 22 -8.43 9.59 -1.53
N SER A 23 -7.86 10.65 -0.97
CA SER A 23 -6.94 11.55 -1.67
C SER A 23 -5.78 11.94 -0.75
N CYS A 24 -4.74 12.55 -1.31
CA CYS A 24 -3.64 13.09 -0.51
C CYS A 24 -4.01 14.38 0.26
N LYS A 25 -5.20 14.96 0.02
CA LYS A 25 -5.57 16.26 0.61
C LYS A 25 -5.72 16.18 2.12
N ASP A 26 -6.48 15.21 2.61
CA ASP A 26 -6.74 15.04 4.04
C ASP A 26 -5.46 14.74 4.84
N PRO A 27 -4.61 13.76 4.47
CA PRO A 27 -3.38 13.50 5.22
C PRO A 27 -2.41 14.69 5.20
N ILE A 28 -2.28 15.41 4.06
CA ILE A 28 -1.44 16.61 3.99
C ILE A 28 -1.99 17.72 4.89
N PHE A 29 -3.32 17.92 4.89
CA PHE A 29 -3.97 18.90 5.76
C PHE A 29 -3.76 18.57 7.24
N CYS A 30 -3.98 17.30 7.64
CA CYS A 30 -3.74 16.83 9.00
C CYS A 30 -2.28 17.02 9.42
N LEU A 31 -1.31 16.68 8.56
CA LEU A 31 0.11 16.89 8.83
C LEU A 31 0.43 18.36 9.05
N LYS A 32 -0.08 19.24 8.18
CA LYS A 32 0.10 20.70 8.32
C LYS A 32 -0.48 21.20 9.63
N LEU A 33 -1.71 20.82 9.98
CA LEU A 33 -2.35 21.22 11.22
C LEU A 33 -1.56 20.74 12.45
N LEU A 34 -1.08 19.50 12.42
CA LEU A 34 -0.25 18.94 13.50
C LEU A 34 1.03 19.75 13.72
N ILE A 35 1.75 20.08 12.65
CA ILE A 35 2.98 20.87 12.71
C ILE A 35 2.70 22.27 13.28
N GLU A 36 1.67 22.95 12.79
CA GLU A 36 1.30 24.29 13.24
C GLU A 36 0.88 24.29 14.71
N LYS A 37 0.12 23.28 15.15
CA LYS A 37 -0.25 23.14 16.57
C LYS A 37 0.94 22.87 17.47
N ARG A 38 1.89 22.02 17.07
CA ARG A 38 3.09 21.80 17.88
C ARG A 38 3.97 23.05 17.97
N ARG A 39 4.06 23.83 16.88
CA ARG A 39 4.75 25.13 16.87
C ARG A 39 4.10 26.14 17.81
N GLU A 40 2.77 26.21 17.85
CA GLU A 40 2.01 27.10 18.74
C GLU A 40 2.40 26.92 20.22
N PHE A 41 2.66 25.68 20.65
CA PHE A 41 3.05 25.36 22.02
C PHE A 41 4.57 25.21 22.22
N ASN A 42 5.40 25.65 21.26
CA ASN A 42 6.86 25.51 21.28
C ASN A 42 7.35 24.06 21.56
N LEU A 43 6.62 23.06 21.05
CA LEU A 43 7.00 21.66 21.19
C LEU A 43 7.98 21.25 20.10
N GLU A 44 9.09 20.65 20.51
CA GLU A 44 10.05 20.04 19.60
C GLU A 44 9.35 18.98 18.73
N THR A 45 9.58 19.02 17.42
CA THR A 45 8.87 18.18 16.46
C THR A 45 9.85 17.67 15.41
N HIS A 46 9.92 16.34 15.27
CA HIS A 46 10.74 15.65 14.27
C HIS A 46 9.83 14.95 13.27
N LEU A 47 10.16 15.06 11.98
CA LEU A 47 9.43 14.41 10.89
C LEU A 47 10.38 13.46 10.16
N LEU A 48 9.94 12.23 9.94
CA LEU A 48 10.67 11.23 9.17
C LEU A 48 9.87 10.90 7.91
N PHE A 49 10.47 11.16 6.74
CA PHE A 49 9.92 10.77 5.45
C PHE A 49 10.65 9.51 4.98
N ILE A 50 9.88 8.45 4.69
CA ILE A 50 10.39 7.18 4.20
C ILE A 50 9.78 6.98 2.82
N ASP A 51 10.65 6.73 1.83
CA ASP A 51 10.25 6.33 0.49
C ASP A 51 11.02 5.07 0.10
N TYR A 52 10.38 4.19 -0.68
CA TYR A 52 10.98 2.93 -1.11
C TYR A 52 11.49 3.07 -2.54
N GLU A 53 12.76 2.74 -2.76
CA GLU A 53 13.33 2.62 -4.11
C GLU A 53 12.70 1.42 -4.84
N GLU A 54 12.13 1.68 -6.01
CA GLU A 54 11.50 0.67 -6.89
C GLU A 54 10.56 -0.28 -6.12
N ALA A 55 9.63 0.31 -5.36
CA ALA A 55 8.76 -0.38 -4.41
C ALA A 55 8.03 -1.62 -4.98
N PHE A 56 7.72 -1.66 -6.28
CA PHE A 56 7.04 -2.80 -6.90
C PHE A 56 7.99 -3.86 -7.46
N ASP A 57 9.18 -3.46 -7.91
CA ASP A 57 10.17 -4.38 -8.49
C ASP A 57 10.88 -5.18 -7.39
N ASN A 58 11.14 -4.56 -6.24
CA ASN A 58 11.89 -5.17 -5.14
C ASN A 58 11.04 -6.05 -4.19
N ILE A 59 9.74 -6.20 -4.41
CA ILE A 59 8.90 -7.06 -3.55
C ILE A 59 9.22 -8.54 -3.78
N GLN A 60 9.58 -9.25 -2.71
CA GLN A 60 9.72 -10.71 -2.71
C GLN A 60 8.36 -11.38 -2.96
N ARG A 61 8.15 -11.88 -4.19
CA ARG A 61 6.87 -12.42 -4.66
C ARG A 61 6.36 -13.59 -3.82
N GLN A 62 7.26 -14.43 -3.31
CA GLN A 62 6.87 -15.56 -2.46
C GLN A 62 6.25 -15.10 -1.14
N ILE A 63 6.78 -14.02 -0.55
CA ILE A 63 6.19 -13.41 0.66
C ILE A 63 4.81 -12.86 0.33
N LEU A 64 4.65 -12.17 -0.81
CA LEU A 64 3.36 -11.65 -1.26
C LEU A 64 2.31 -12.77 -1.41
N PHE A 65 2.66 -13.89 -2.05
CA PHE A 65 1.75 -15.02 -2.22
C PHE A 65 1.37 -15.65 -0.87
N ASN A 66 2.32 -15.78 0.06
CA ASN A 66 2.05 -16.26 1.41
C ASN A 66 1.09 -15.34 2.19
N ILE A 67 1.17 -14.03 1.99
CA ILE A 67 0.26 -13.04 2.59
C ILE A 67 -1.14 -13.12 1.97
N LEU A 68 -1.24 -13.35 0.66
CA LEU A 68 -2.51 -13.41 -0.06
C LEU A 68 -3.27 -14.73 0.13
N LYS A 69 -2.57 -15.85 0.32
CA LYS A 69 -3.16 -17.19 0.49
C LYS A 69 -4.25 -17.28 1.57
N PRO A 70 -4.08 -16.73 2.79
CA PRO A 70 -5.12 -16.76 3.82
C PRO A 70 -6.25 -15.73 3.64
N LYS A 71 -6.23 -14.89 2.60
CA LYS A 71 -7.13 -13.73 2.45
C LYS A 71 -8.46 -14.06 1.76
N HIS A 72 -8.83 -15.33 1.67
CA HIS A 72 -10.11 -15.80 1.09
C HIS A 72 -10.45 -15.21 -0.29
N ILE A 73 -9.43 -14.85 -1.08
CA ILE A 73 -9.58 -14.44 -2.46
C ILE A 73 -9.94 -15.70 -3.26
N LEU A 74 -10.84 -15.57 -4.25
CA LEU A 74 -11.19 -16.70 -5.11
C LEU A 74 -9.94 -17.33 -5.76
N ASP A 75 -9.82 -18.65 -5.71
CA ASP A 75 -8.64 -19.38 -6.21
C ASP A 75 -8.31 -19.06 -7.67
N THR A 76 -9.32 -18.79 -8.50
CA THR A 76 -9.13 -18.39 -9.90
C THR A 76 -8.43 -17.02 -10.02
N LEU A 77 -8.74 -16.08 -9.13
CA LEU A 77 -8.08 -14.78 -9.07
C LEU A 77 -6.68 -14.89 -8.47
N PHE A 78 -6.50 -15.71 -7.42
CA PHE A 78 -5.18 -15.96 -6.85
C PHE A 78 -4.25 -16.59 -7.90
N LYS A 79 -4.72 -17.60 -8.63
CA LYS A 79 -3.97 -18.21 -9.74
C LYS A 79 -3.63 -17.19 -10.82
N ALA A 80 -4.59 -16.36 -11.25
CA ALA A 80 -4.32 -15.32 -12.24
C ALA A 80 -3.24 -14.32 -11.78
N ILE A 81 -3.23 -13.95 -10.49
CA ILE A 81 -2.18 -13.08 -9.93
C ILE A 81 -0.82 -13.77 -9.99
N VAL A 82 -0.74 -15.04 -9.60
CA VAL A 82 0.51 -15.82 -9.67
C VAL A 82 0.99 -15.91 -11.12
N ASP A 83 0.10 -16.25 -12.06
CA ASP A 83 0.41 -16.39 -13.47
C ASP A 83 0.94 -15.06 -14.08
N ILE A 84 0.35 -13.91 -13.73
CA ILE A 84 0.84 -12.60 -14.18
C ILE A 84 2.31 -12.38 -13.78
N TYR A 85 2.67 -12.71 -12.54
CA TYR A 85 4.03 -12.49 -12.03
C TYR A 85 5.03 -13.57 -12.46
N THR A 86 4.59 -14.80 -12.75
CA THR A 86 5.47 -15.86 -13.25
C THR A 86 5.76 -15.70 -14.74
N LEU A 87 4.79 -15.23 -15.52
CA LEU A 87 4.97 -14.94 -16.96
C LEU A 87 5.93 -13.76 -17.19
N GLN A 88 5.95 -12.77 -16.29
CA GLN A 88 6.87 -11.62 -16.36
C GLN A 88 8.35 -11.96 -16.08
N ASN A 89 8.64 -13.12 -15.46
CA ASN A 89 10.00 -13.55 -15.13
C ASN A 89 10.67 -14.38 -16.24
N ILE A 90 10.00 -14.60 -17.38
CA ILE A 90 10.57 -15.37 -18.50
C ILE A 90 11.59 -14.53 -19.30
N ASP A 91 11.52 -13.19 -19.22
CA ASP A 91 12.36 -12.27 -20.02
C ASP A 91 13.55 -11.65 -19.26
N LYS A 92 13.87 -12.13 -18.04
CA LYS A 92 14.99 -11.62 -17.22
C LYS A 92 15.99 -12.73 -16.83
N ILE A 93 16.42 -13.53 -17.81
CA ILE A 93 17.62 -14.41 -17.72
C ILE A 93 18.65 -13.91 -18.72
#